data_AF-A0ABD1BDP1-F1
#
_entry.id   AF-A0ABD1BDP1-F1
#
_cell.length_a   1.000
_cell.length_b   1.000
_cell.length_c   1.000
_cell.angle_alpha   90.00
_cell.angle_beta   90.00
_cell.angle_gamma   90.00
#
_symmetry.space_group_name_H-M   'P 1'
#
loop_
_entity.id
_entity.type
_entity.pdbx_description
1 polymer ?
#
loop_
_entity_poly.entity_id
_entity_poly.type
_entity_poly.pdbx_seq_one_letter_code
_entity_poly.pdbx_strand_id
1 'polypeptide(L)'
;MNPDDQEKTSFITDKETYCYEVMPFGLKNARATYQRLVNKMFDEQLGKTMEVYVDDILGKSLQKSEHIQHLDQCFKILNEFCMKLNLRSALLVYRLESFSVILLHSEASKDCSPQ
;
A
#
# COMPACT_ATOMS: atom_id res chain seq x y z
N MET A 1 -9.95 5.16 -9.66
CA MET A 1 -11.33 5.53 -9.26
C MET A 1 -12.18 5.45 -10.53
N ASN A 2 -13.44 5.03 -10.48
CA ASN A 2 -14.32 5.22 -11.64
C ASN A 2 -14.58 6.73 -11.80
N PRO A 3 -14.41 7.34 -12.99
CA PRO A 3 -14.70 8.76 -13.20
C PRO A 3 -16.07 9.21 -12.65
N ASP A 4 -17.10 8.37 -12.79
CA ASP A 4 -18.45 8.66 -12.29
C ASP A 4 -18.56 8.74 -10.74
N ASP A 5 -17.57 8.20 -10.03
CA ASP A 5 -17.52 8.20 -8.56
C ASP A 5 -16.61 9.32 -8.02
N GLN A 6 -15.83 9.99 -8.87
CA GLN A 6 -14.93 11.08 -8.44
C GLN A 6 -15.71 12.29 -7.90
N GLU A 7 -16.77 12.71 -8.60
CA GLU A 7 -17.63 13.83 -8.19
C GLU A 7 -18.30 13.58 -6.82
N LYS A 8 -18.66 12.32 -6.54
CA LYS A 8 -19.26 11.91 -5.25
C LYS A 8 -18.28 11.97 -4.07
N THR A 9 -17.00 12.09 -4.36
CA THR A 9 -15.94 12.27 -3.37
C THR A 9 -15.40 13.70 -3.34
N SER A 10 -16.13 14.66 -3.92
CA SER A 10 -15.75 16.07 -3.87
C SER A 10 -15.85 16.66 -2.47
N PHE A 11 -14.99 17.65 -2.20
CA PHE A 11 -15.01 18.45 -0.98
C PHE A 11 -14.78 19.92 -1.30
N ILE A 12 -15.39 20.79 -0.48
CA ILE A 12 -15.33 22.24 -0.66
C ILE A 12 -14.24 22.79 0.25
N THR A 13 -13.36 23.61 -0.31
CA THR A 13 -12.44 24.45 0.45
C THR A 13 -12.93 25.90 0.41
N ASP A 14 -12.32 26.79 1.19
CA ASP A 14 -12.69 28.22 1.22
C ASP A 14 -12.57 28.92 -0.14
N LYS A 15 -11.91 28.30 -1.12
CA LYS A 15 -11.68 28.86 -2.46
C LYS A 15 -12.43 28.10 -3.54
N GLU A 16 -12.28 26.78 -3.59
CA GLU A 16 -12.73 25.96 -4.72
C GLU A 16 -13.18 24.55 -4.27
N THR A 17 -13.89 23.87 -5.17
CA THR A 17 -14.28 22.47 -5.04
C THR A 17 -13.20 21.59 -5.63
N TYR A 18 -12.74 20.61 -4.86
CA TYR A 18 -11.76 19.61 -5.29
C TYR A 18 -12.41 18.24 -5.33
N CYS A 19 -11.96 17.39 -6.25
CA CYS A 19 -12.31 15.97 -6.28
C CYS A 19 -11.06 15.11 -6.11
N TYR A 20 -11.23 13.93 -5.50
CA TYR A 20 -10.17 12.95 -5.40
C TYR A 20 -10.05 12.16 -6.71
N GLU A 21 -8.85 12.10 -7.28
CA GLU A 21 -8.59 11.32 -8.50
C GLU A 21 -8.39 9.83 -8.18
N VAL A 22 -7.87 9.58 -6.98
CA VAL A 22 -7.59 8.27 -6.41
C VAL A 22 -8.41 8.04 -5.14
N MET A 23 -8.62 6.79 -4.78
CA MET A 23 -9.50 6.45 -3.65
C MET A 23 -8.94 6.99 -2.32
N PRO A 24 -9.64 7.90 -1.61
CA PRO A 24 -9.15 8.41 -0.35
C PRO A 24 -9.34 7.42 0.80
N PHE A 25 -8.39 7.39 1.74
CA PHE A 25 -8.39 6.48 2.91
C PHE A 25 -9.51 6.74 3.94
N GLY A 26 -10.35 7.76 3.73
CA GLY A 26 -11.50 8.08 4.58
C GLY A 26 -12.80 7.36 4.21
N LEU A 27 -12.86 6.65 3.08
CA LEU A 27 -14.10 5.96 2.69
C LEU A 27 -14.27 4.64 3.44
N LYS A 28 -15.53 4.34 3.82
CA LYS A 28 -15.90 3.10 4.52
C LYS A 28 -15.39 1.83 3.83
N ASN A 29 -15.33 1.83 2.50
CA ASN A 29 -14.92 0.69 1.69
C ASN A 29 -13.50 0.83 1.10
N ALA A 30 -12.77 1.93 1.42
CA ALA A 30 -11.42 2.14 0.88
C ALA A 30 -10.48 1.01 1.28
N ARG A 31 -10.51 0.65 2.57
CA ARG A 31 -9.71 -0.43 3.15
C ARG A 31 -9.97 -1.78 2.50
N ALA A 32 -11.24 -2.13 2.26
CA ALA A 32 -11.58 -3.41 1.62
C ALA A 32 -11.11 -3.45 0.16
N THR A 33 -11.20 -2.32 -0.54
CA THR A 33 -10.71 -2.20 -1.93
C THR A 33 -9.18 -2.28 -1.97
N TYR A 34 -8.51 -1.62 -1.03
CA TYR A 34 -7.07 -1.65 -0.88
C TYR A 34 -6.56 -3.08 -0.59
N GLN A 35 -7.18 -3.77 0.37
CA GLN A 35 -6.86 -5.18 0.66
C GLN A 35 -7.02 -6.08 -0.57
N ARG A 36 -8.07 -5.89 -1.38
CA ARG A 36 -8.27 -6.67 -2.62
C ARG A 36 -7.19 -6.38 -3.66
N LEU A 37 -6.76 -5.13 -3.78
CA LEU A 37 -5.67 -4.73 -4.67
C LEU A 37 -4.36 -5.40 -4.23
N VAL A 38 -3.98 -5.24 -2.96
CA VAL A 38 -2.72 -5.79 -2.44
C VAL A 38 -2.75 -7.32 -2.49
N ASN A 39 -3.88 -7.96 -2.17
CA ASN A 39 -3.99 -9.42 -2.31
C ASN A 39 -3.76 -9.90 -3.74
N LYS A 40 -4.28 -9.17 -4.74
CA LYS A 40 -4.06 -9.51 -6.15
C LYS A 40 -2.61 -9.25 -6.59
N MET A 41 -1.98 -8.18 -6.10
CA MET A 41 -0.60 -7.85 -6.41
C MET A 41 0.39 -8.90 -5.93
N PHE A 42 0.12 -9.47 -4.75
CA PHE A 42 1.04 -10.36 -4.07
C PHE A 42 0.53 -11.80 -3.97
N ASP A 43 -0.43 -12.19 -4.81
CA ASP A 43 -1.07 -13.52 -4.77
C ASP A 43 -0.05 -14.67 -4.75
N GLU A 44 1.05 -14.53 -5.49
CA GLU A 44 2.12 -15.54 -5.55
C GLU A 44 3.01 -15.61 -4.30
N GLN A 45 3.16 -14.47 -3.61
CA GLN A 45 4.06 -14.24 -2.47
C GLN A 45 3.31 -14.34 -1.12
N LEU A 46 1.98 -14.20 -1.14
CA LEU A 46 1.09 -14.25 0.01
C LEU A 46 1.19 -15.59 0.74
N GLY A 47 1.38 -15.53 2.05
CA GLY A 47 1.47 -16.70 2.93
C GLY A 47 2.81 -17.46 2.87
N LYS A 48 3.73 -17.08 1.98
CA LYS A 48 5.09 -17.66 1.91
C LYS A 48 6.13 -16.70 2.48
N THR A 49 6.31 -15.59 1.78
CA THR A 49 7.33 -14.57 2.06
C THR A 49 6.70 -13.24 2.43
N MET A 50 5.39 -13.10 2.23
CA MET A 50 4.67 -11.88 2.52
C MET A 50 3.31 -12.16 3.15
N GLU A 51 2.96 -11.35 4.14
CA GLU A 51 1.64 -11.26 4.73
C GLU A 51 1.16 -9.82 4.59
N VAL A 52 -0.14 -9.63 4.40
CA VAL A 52 -0.72 -8.29 4.23
C VAL A 52 -1.77 -8.13 5.31
N TYR A 53 -1.60 -7.10 6.13
CA TYR A 53 -2.54 -6.75 7.18
C TYR A 53 -3.12 -5.37 6.91
N VAL A 54 -4.22 -5.34 6.18
CA VAL A 54 -5.03 -4.13 5.97
C VAL A 54 -4.26 -3.01 5.28
N ASP A 55 -3.58 -2.17 6.05
CA ASP A 55 -2.83 -0.99 5.60
C ASP A 55 -1.29 -1.21 5.68
N ASP A 56 -0.89 -2.39 6.15
CA ASP A 56 0.50 -2.83 6.36
C ASP A 56 0.86 -4.03 5.50
N ILE A 57 2.02 -3.96 4.87
CA ILE A 57 2.64 -5.08 4.16
C ILE A 57 3.75 -5.65 5.04
N LEU A 58 3.67 -6.93 5.34
CA LEU A 58 4.60 -7.66 6.18
C LEU A 58 5.47 -8.60 5.36
N GLY A 59 6.72 -8.23 5.09
CA GLY A 59 7.70 -9.14 4.47
C GLY A 59 8.34 -10.05 5.51
N LYS A 60 8.21 -11.37 5.37
CA LYS A 60 8.87 -12.38 6.21
C LYS A 60 9.94 -13.11 5.41
N SER A 61 11.13 -13.25 5.98
CA SER A 61 12.20 -14.06 5.40
C SER A 61 12.80 -15.01 6.43
N LEU A 62 12.98 -16.27 6.05
CA LEU A 62 13.65 -17.30 6.84
C LEU A 62 15.16 -17.09 6.91
N GLN A 63 15.77 -16.64 5.81
CA GLN A 63 17.20 -16.37 5.74
C GLN A 63 17.50 -14.90 5.48
N LYS A 64 18.60 -14.42 6.07
CA LYS A 64 19.08 -13.05 5.89
C LYS A 64 19.60 -12.80 4.46
N SER A 65 20.17 -13.83 3.83
CA SER A 65 20.65 -13.81 2.44
C SER A 65 19.50 -13.61 1.44
N GLU A 66 18.40 -14.32 1.64
CA GLU A 66 17.20 -14.26 0.79
C GLU A 66 16.38 -13.00 1.04
N HIS A 67 16.55 -12.36 2.20
CA HIS A 67 15.77 -11.20 2.60
C HIS A 67 15.88 -10.03 1.61
N ILE A 68 17.08 -9.77 1.11
CA ILE A 68 17.32 -8.69 0.14
C ILE A 68 16.64 -9.01 -1.19
N GLN A 69 16.62 -10.28 -1.60
CA GLN A 69 15.97 -10.70 -2.84
C GLN A 69 14.45 -10.59 -2.75
N HIS A 70 13.85 -10.99 -1.63
CA HIS A 70 12.42 -10.80 -1.39
C HIS A 70 12.04 -9.31 -1.34
N LEU A 71 12.89 -8.47 -0.74
CA LEU A 71 12.72 -7.01 -0.73
C LEU A 71 12.74 -6.41 -2.14
N ASP A 72 13.71 -6.82 -2.97
CA ASP A 72 13.82 -6.38 -4.36
C ASP A 72 12.59 -6.78 -5.18
N GLN A 73 12.09 -8.02 -5.00
CA GLN A 73 10.85 -8.47 -5.62
C GLN A 73 9.63 -7.65 -5.16
N CYS A 74 9.51 -7.39 -3.86
CA CYS A 74 8.43 -6.57 -3.32
C CYS A 74 8.46 -5.15 -3.89
N PHE A 75 9.64 -4.52 -3.98
CA PHE A 75 9.76 -3.17 -4.56
C PHE A 75 9.45 -3.15 -6.05
N LYS A 76 9.82 -4.19 -6.81
CA LYS A 76 9.46 -4.31 -8.23
C LYS A 76 7.95 -4.37 -8.41
N ILE A 77 7.26 -5.22 -7.64
CA ILE A 77 5.80 -5.32 -7.67
C ILE A 77 5.16 -3.99 -7.27
N LEU A 78 5.63 -3.33 -6.21
CA LEU A 78 5.10 -2.02 -5.81
C LEU A 78 5.27 -0.97 -6.90
N ASN A 79 6.40 -0.97 -7.60
CA ASN A 79 6.67 -0.05 -8.69
C ASN A 79 5.80 -0.32 -9.93
N GLU A 80 5.56 -1.59 -10.27
CA GLU A 80 4.65 -1.99 -11.37
C GLU A 80 3.22 -1.50 -11.17
N PHE A 81 2.76 -1.48 -9.91
CA PHE A 81 1.43 -0.99 -9.56
C PHE A 81 1.41 0.50 -9.13
N CYS A 82 2.51 1.23 -9.36
CA CYS A 82 2.68 2.65 -9.03
C CYS A 82 2.35 3.00 -7.57
N MET A 83 2.60 2.06 -6.65
CA MET A 83 2.34 2.24 -5.22
C MET A 83 3.55 2.90 -4.55
N LYS A 84 3.30 3.95 -3.77
CA LYS A 84 4.34 4.66 -3.03
C LYS A 84 4.41 4.14 -1.61
N LEU A 85 5.62 3.80 -1.18
CA LEU A 85 5.90 3.49 0.22
C LEU A 85 6.21 4.77 0.97
N ASN A 86 5.64 4.90 2.17
CA ASN A 86 6.08 5.91 3.09
C ASN A 86 7.30 5.38 3.87
N LEU A 87 8.50 5.75 3.41
CA LEU A 87 9.75 5.36 4.07
C LEU A 87 9.90 5.95 5.48
N ARG A 88 9.07 6.94 5.85
CA ARG A 88 9.10 7.57 7.19
C ARG A 88 8.49 6.69 8.26
N SER A 89 7.49 5.87 7.92
CA SER A 89 6.85 4.91 8.81
C SER A 89 7.30 3.46 8.57
N ALA A 90 8.15 3.21 7.56
CA ALA A 90 8.74 1.90 7.34
C ALA A 90 9.64 1.52 8.54
N LEU A 91 9.15 0.59 9.36
CA LEU A 91 9.87 0.13 10.54
C LEU A 91 10.53 -1.21 10.20
N LEU A 92 11.85 -1.18 10.02
CA LEU A 92 12.68 -2.38 9.92
C LEU A 92 12.78 -3.01 11.32
N VAL A 93 11.85 -3.92 11.64
CA VAL A 93 11.90 -4.71 12.87
C VAL A 93 12.95 -5.80 12.72
N TYR A 94 14.12 -5.60 13.31
CA TYR A 94 15.12 -6.67 13.38
C TYR A 94 14.83 -7.62 14.56
N ARG A 95 14.50 -8.87 14.20
CA ARG A 95 14.68 -10.15 14.91
C ARG A 95 13.70 -10.52 16.04
N LEU A 96 12.85 -11.51 15.75
CA LEU A 96 12.46 -12.56 16.70
C LEU A 96 13.02 -13.90 16.17
N GLU A 97 13.93 -14.50 16.94
CA GLU A 97 14.43 -15.89 16.88
C GLU A 97 14.56 -16.60 15.53
N SER A 98 15.20 -15.96 14.53
CA SER A 98 15.64 -16.50 13.21
C SER A 98 14.86 -16.00 11.99
N PHE A 99 13.82 -15.18 12.17
CA PHE A 99 13.08 -14.60 11.05
C PHE A 99 13.29 -13.07 10.97
N SER A 100 13.51 -12.57 9.75
CA SER A 100 13.51 -11.13 9.47
C SER A 100 12.11 -10.69 9.05
N VAL A 101 11.59 -9.64 9.68
CA VAL A 101 10.24 -9.15 9.47
C VAL A 101 10.30 -7.66 9.13
N ILE A 102 9.75 -7.25 7.99
CA ILE A 102 9.65 -5.82 7.60
C ILE A 102 8.20 -5.43 7.56
N LEU A 103 7.86 -4.38 8.31
CA LEU A 103 6.59 -3.68 8.19
C LEU A 103 6.77 -2.51 7.21
N LEU A 104 6.07 -2.60 6.08
CA LEU A 104 6.00 -1.57 5.06
C LEU A 104 4.62 -0.92 5.12
N HIS A 105 4.59 0.34 5.52
CA HIS A 105 3.40 1.18 5.37
C HIS A 105 3.39 1.80 3.98
N SER A 106 2.39 1.41 3.19
CA SER A 106 2.05 2.02 1.92
C SER A 106 1.08 3.17 2.15
N GLU A 107 1.33 4.33 1.54
CA GLU A 107 0.35 5.40 1.46
C GLU A 107 -0.20 5.47 0.03
N ALA A 108 -1.51 5.58 -0.08
CA ALA A 108 -2.14 5.92 -1.36
C ALA A 108 -1.78 7.37 -1.67
N SER A 109 -1.55 7.62 -2.96
CA SER A 109 -1.33 8.96 -3.46
C SER A 109 -2.47 9.88 -3.02
N LYS A 110 -2.18 11.14 -2.71
CA LYS A 110 -3.19 12.16 -2.33
C LYS A 110 -3.51 13.05 -3.52
N ASP A 111 -3.61 12.46 -4.71
CA ASP A 111 -3.82 13.21 -5.94
C ASP A 111 -5.27 13.72 -5.99
N CYS A 112 -5.40 15.05 -6.02
CA CYS A 112 -6.66 15.77 -6.12
C CYS A 112 -6.54 16.83 -7.20
N SER A 113 -7.59 17.04 -7.98
CA SER A 113 -7.67 18.10 -8.98
C SER A 113 -8.80 19.08 -8.65
N PRO A 114 -8.63 20.37 -9.00
CA PRO A 114 -9.75 21.32 -8.99
C PRO A 114 -10.75 20.94 -10.08
N GLN A 115 -12.04 21.10 -9.78
CA GLN A 115 -13.11 20.94 -10.79
C GLN A 115 -13.23 22.16 -11.71
#